data_AF-A0A537A8Y2-F1
#
_entry.id   AF-A0A537A8Y2-F1
#
_cell.length_a   1.000
_cell.length_b   1.000
_cell.length_c   1.000
_cell.angle_alpha   90.00
_cell.angle_beta   90.00
_cell.angle_gamma   90.00
#
_symmetry.space_group_name_H-M   'P 1'
#
loop_
_entity.id
_entity.type
_entity.pdbx_description
1 polymer ?
#
loop_
_entity_poly.entity_id
_entity_poly.type
_entity_poly.pdbx_seq_one_letter_code
_entity_poly.pdbx_strand_id
1 'polypeptide(L)' 'MALGTAIRHLRKGDWSKAHTLVQNDESALGCWAHGIVHLMEGDLGNARYWYRRAHRLFPREADPASEIAALVAAV' A
#
# COMPACT_ATOMS: atom_id res chain seq x y z
N MET A 1 7.53 11.81 8.25
CA MET A 1 6.27 11.05 8.31
C MET A 1 6.54 9.60 7.88
N ALA A 2 5.94 8.62 8.57
CA ALA A 2 6.19 7.19 8.33
C ALA A 2 5.81 6.76 6.89
N LEU A 3 4.71 7.30 6.36
CA LEU A 3 4.21 7.02 5.00
C LEU A 3 5.22 7.34 3.89
N GLY A 4 5.89 8.51 3.92
CA GLY A 4 6.87 8.87 2.90
C GLY A 4 8.10 7.94 2.88
N THR A 5 8.45 7.34 4.02
CA THR A 5 9.51 6.31 4.08
C THR A 5 8.98 4.96 3.60
N ALA A 6 7.75 4.60 3.93
CA ALA A 6 7.09 3.40 3.42
C ALA A 6 7.01 3.40 1.88
N ILE A 7 6.59 4.51 1.27
CA ILE A 7 6.55 4.70 -0.19
C ILE A 7 7.93 4.48 -0.82
N ARG A 8 9.02 4.96 -0.19
CA ARG A 8 10.38 4.71 -0.68
C ARG A 8 10.77 3.23 -0.64
N HIS A 9 10.29 2.48 0.35
CA HIS A 9 10.50 1.03 0.41
C HIS A 9 9.65 0.29 -0.61
N LEU A 10 8.37 0.67 -0.78
CA LEU A 10 7.49 0.11 -1.82
C LEU A 10 8.11 0.26 -3.22
N ARG A 11 8.61 1.45 -3.56
CA ARG A 11 9.30 1.70 -4.84
C ARG A 11 10.55 0.85 -5.06
N LYS A 12 11.16 0.34 -4.00
CA LYS A 12 12.36 -0.53 -4.06
C LYS A 12 12.01 -2.02 -4.09
N GLY A 13 10.74 -2.40 -3.93
CA GLY A 13 10.35 -3.80 -3.76
C GLY A 13 10.35 -4.27 -2.29
N ASP A 14 10.75 -3.42 -1.34
CA ASP A 14 10.91 -3.77 0.07
C ASP A 14 9.57 -3.71 0.84
N TRP A 15 8.57 -4.49 0.40
CA TRP A 15 7.23 -4.48 0.99
C TRP A 15 7.24 -4.80 2.49
N SER A 16 8.13 -5.66 2.97
CA SER A 16 8.24 -6.02 4.40
C SER A 16 8.63 -4.82 5.27
N LYS A 17 9.58 -3.99 4.82
CA LYS A 17 9.96 -2.76 5.54
C LYS A 17 8.84 -1.71 5.46
N ALA A 18 8.18 -1.61 4.31
CA ALA A 18 7.02 -0.74 4.18
C ALA A 18 5.89 -1.13 5.14
N HIS A 19 5.63 -2.44 5.29
CA HIS A 19 4.62 -2.97 6.21
C HIS A 19 4.85 -2.51 7.64
N THR A 20 6.05 -2.70 8.19
CA THR A 20 6.37 -2.28 9.57
C THR A 20 6.14 -0.78 9.80
N LEU A 21 6.31 0.04 8.75
CA LEU A 21 6.13 1.49 8.84
C LEU A 21 4.66 1.91 8.81
N VAL A 22 3.79 1.18 8.12
CA VAL A 22 2.36 1.51 7.96
C VAL A 22 1.42 0.64 8.80
N GLN A 23 1.95 -0.36 9.52
CA GLN A 23 1.14 -1.31 10.31
C GLN A 23 0.21 -0.64 11.33
N ASN A 24 0.60 0.54 11.85
CA ASN A 24 -0.15 1.31 12.84
C ASN A 24 -0.79 2.58 12.25
N ASP A 25 -0.69 2.79 10.93
CA ASP A 25 -1.27 3.95 10.25
C ASP A 25 -2.66 3.61 9.73
N GLU A 26 -3.67 3.99 10.50
CA GLU A 26 -5.08 3.76 10.16
C GLU A 26 -5.69 4.85 9.24
N SER A 27 -4.88 5.81 8.78
CA SER A 27 -5.36 6.80 7.81
C SER A 27 -5.71 6.13 6.48
N ALA A 28 -6.51 6.80 5.65
CA ALA A 28 -6.85 6.28 4.32
C ALA A 28 -5.61 6.03 3.45
N LEU A 29 -4.59 6.89 3.55
CA LEU A 29 -3.33 6.73 2.82
C LEU A 29 -2.46 5.60 3.40
N GLY A 30 -2.41 5.48 4.74
CA GLY A 30 -1.73 4.37 5.42
C GLY A 30 -2.34 3.02 5.08
N CYS A 31 -3.68 2.92 5.13
CA CYS A 31 -4.41 1.73 4.71
C CYS A 31 -4.19 1.41 3.23
N TRP A 32 -4.10 2.41 2.35
CA TRP A 32 -3.80 2.15 0.93
C TRP A 32 -2.38 1.60 0.76
N ALA A 33 -1.39 2.21 1.41
CA ALA A 33 -0.02 1.69 1.42
C ALA A 33 0.05 0.24 1.96
N HIS A 34 -0.73 -0.08 2.99
CA HIS A 34 -0.86 -1.43 3.54
C HIS A 34 -1.51 -2.40 2.52
N GLY A 35 -2.51 -1.94 1.77
CA GLY A 35 -3.07 -2.69 0.66
C GLY A 35 -2.04 -3.01 -0.43
N ILE A 36 -1.19 -2.05 -0.79
CA ILE A 36 -0.10 -2.25 -1.76
C ILE A 36 0.96 -3.22 -1.22
N VAL A 37 1.28 -3.18 0.07
CA VAL A 37 2.19 -4.15 0.71
C VAL A 37 1.71 -5.58 0.43
N HIS A 38 0.46 -5.89 0.75
CA HIS A 38 -0.07 -7.24 0.55
C HIS A 38 -0.27 -7.59 -0.93
N LEU A 39 -0.51 -6.59 -1.78
CA LEU A 39 -0.52 -6.78 -3.23
C LEU A 39 0.85 -7.26 -3.74
N MET A 40 1.94 -6.69 -3.23
CA MET A 40 3.32 -7.10 -3.55
C MET A 40 3.71 -8.45 -2.92
N GLU A 41 3.18 -8.75 -1.74
CA GLU A 41 3.37 -10.05 -1.06
C GLU A 41 2.65 -11.19 -1.79
N GLY A 42 1.59 -10.88 -2.55
CA GLY A 42 0.73 -11.85 -3.22
C GLY A 42 -0.52 -12.25 -2.41
N ASP A 43 -0.72 -11.66 -1.23
CA ASP A 43 -1.93 -11.84 -0.42
C ASP A 43 -3.05 -10.90 -0.89
N LEU A 44 -3.69 -11.29 -1.99
CA LEU A 44 -4.78 -10.51 -2.57
C LEU A 44 -6.00 -10.39 -1.65
N GLY A 45 -6.18 -11.33 -0.72
CA GLY A 45 -7.27 -11.32 0.25
C GLY A 45 -7.11 -10.17 1.23
N ASN A 46 -5.95 -10.08 1.88
CA ASN A 46 -5.64 -8.97 2.78
C ASN A 46 -5.48 -7.65 2.02
N ALA A 47 -4.92 -7.66 0.82
CA ALA A 47 -4.85 -6.46 0.00
C ALA A 47 -6.26 -5.86 -0.20
N ARG A 48 -7.24 -6.66 -0.61
CA ARG A 48 -8.64 -6.20 -0.76
C ARG A 48 -9.22 -5.65 0.53
N TYR A 49 -8.94 -6.27 1.68
CA TYR A 49 -9.38 -5.76 2.98
C TYR A 49 -8.87 -4.35 3.25
N TRP A 50 -7.57 -4.12 3.04
CA TRP A 50 -6.96 -2.81 3.27
C TRP A 50 -7.37 -1.75 2.25
N TYR A 51 -7.58 -2.13 0.98
CA TYR A 51 -8.17 -1.23 -0.02
C TYR A 51 -9.57 -0.75 0.40
N ARG A 52 -10.40 -1.65 0.96
CA ARG A 52 -11.71 -1.26 1.51
C ARG A 52 -11.58 -0.29 2.69
N ARG A 53 -10.61 -0.51 3.60
CA ARG A 53 -10.32 0.42 4.70
C ARG A 53 -9.81 1.78 4.21
N ALA A 54 -9.11 1.80 3.09
CA ALA A 54 -8.69 3.03 2.41
C ALA A 54 -9.83 3.75 1.67
N HIS A 55 -11.06 3.20 1.68
CA HIS A 55 -12.19 3.67 0.87
C HIS A 55 -11.90 3.65 -0.65
N ARG A 56 -11.12 2.66 -1.11
CA ARG A 56 -10.72 2.51 -2.51
C ARG A 56 -11.19 1.16 -3.06
N LEU A 57 -11.46 1.15 -4.37
CA LEU A 57 -11.68 -0.09 -5.10
C LEU A 57 -10.34 -0.81 -5.30
N PHE A 58 -10.34 -2.12 -5.19
CA PHE A 58 -9.18 -2.93 -5.49
C PHE A 58 -8.88 -2.92 -7.01
N PRO A 59 -7.63 -2.70 -7.44
CA PRO A 59 -7.28 -2.60 -8.85
C PRO A 59 -7.58 -3.89 -9.62
N ARG A 60 -8.04 -3.76 -10.86
CA ARG A 60 -8.38 -4.91 -11.71
C ARG A 60 -7.15 -5.71 -12.14
N GLU A 61 -6.06 -5.01 -12.46
CA GLU A 61 -4.84 -5.61 -12.99
C GLU A 61 -3.84 -6.00 -11.90
N ALA A 62 -4.14 -5.69 -10.63
CA ALA A 62 -3.30 -6.03 -9.48
C ALA A 62 -1.82 -5.61 -9.65
N ASP A 63 -1.55 -4.52 -10.37
CA ASP A 63 -0.21 -4.01 -10.61
C ASP A 63 0.26 -3.11 -9.44
N PRO A 64 1.26 -3.52 -8.65
CA PRO A 64 1.78 -2.69 -7.57
C PRO A 64 2.44 -1.41 -8.06
N ALA A 65 3.07 -1.41 -9.24
CA ALA A 65 3.83 -0.25 -9.71
C ALA A 65 2.91 0.95 -9.99
N SER A 66 1.79 0.70 -10.69
CA SER A 66 0.74 1.70 -10.93
C SER A 66 0.15 2.22 -9.61
N GLU A 67 -0.13 1.33 -8.66
CA GLU A 67 -0.70 1.72 -7.36
C GLU A 67 0.26 2.54 -6.51
N ILE A 68 1.56 2.20 -6.52
CA ILE A 68 2.60 2.99 -5.85
C ILE A 68 2.71 4.38 -6.48
N ALA A 69 2.66 4.49 -7.81
CA ALA A 69 2.70 5.78 -8.50
C ALA A 69 1.48 6.64 -8.15
N ALA A 70 0.29 6.03 -8.10
CA ALA A 70 -0.94 6.70 -7.70
C ALA A 70 -0.89 7.15 -6.23
N LEU A 71 -0.32 6.33 -5.33
CA LEU A 71 -0.13 6.69 -3.93
C LEU A 71 0.82 7.89 -3.79
N VAL A 72 1.93 7.90 -4.51
CA VAL A 72 2.88 9.03 -4.53
C VAL A 72 2.19 10.32 -4.95
N ALA A 73 1.30 10.29 -5.95
CA ALA A 73 0.59 11.46 -6.43
C ALA A 73 -0.50 11.98 -5.45
N ALA A 74 -0.88 11.18 -4.45
CA ALA A 74 -1.92 11.50 -3.48
C ALA A 74 -1.38 12.02 -2.13
N VAL A 75 -0.06 12.06 -1.95
CA VAL A 75 0.64 12.59 -0.76
C VAL A 75 1.19 13.98 -1.06
#